data_AF-A0A7V0MF90-F1
#
_entry.id   AF-A0A7V0MF90-F1
#
_cell.length_a   1.000
_cell.length_b   1.000
_cell.length_c   1.000
_cell.angle_alpha   90.00
_cell.angle_beta   90.00
_cell.angle_gamma   90.00
#
_symmetry.space_group_name_H-M   'P 1'
#
loop_
_entity.id
_entity.type
_entity.pdbx_description
1 polymer ?
#
loop_
_entity_poly.entity_id
_entity_poly.type
_entity_poly.pdbx_seq_one_letter_code
_entity_poly.pdbx_strand_id
1 'polypeptide(L)'
;MVQLRRWSENPILTPSPEHLWEKEAVYNPGAFRHEGKVYLLYRAVGEYEQYSSRFGLAISEDGFHFERVSEEPVFEPGADYDKGGCEDPRIVKINEQFLITYAALPQPPSYYGDFIKRIKSLRKDPLLPRIHVPSHTGLLRSQDLRRFERVAMITPPDVDDRDGVLFPEKIG
;
A
#
# COMPACT_ATOMS: atom_id res chain seq x y z
N MET A 1 -25.78 17.42 2.02
CA MET A 1 -24.31 17.48 1.90
C MET A 1 -23.73 16.76 3.10
N VAL A 2 -22.90 15.74 2.91
CA VAL A 2 -22.26 15.05 4.04
C VAL A 2 -21.05 15.87 4.48
N GLN A 3 -21.00 16.25 5.77
CA GLN A 3 -19.85 16.93 6.34
C GLN A 3 -18.97 15.90 7.06
N LEU A 4 -17.78 15.66 6.53
CA LEU A 4 -16.79 14.80 7.17
C LEU A 4 -16.09 15.57 8.29
N ARG A 5 -16.00 14.97 9.48
CA ARG A 5 -15.27 15.52 10.62
C ARG A 5 -13.91 14.82 10.73
N ARG A 6 -12.84 15.62 10.80
CA ARG A 6 -11.51 15.08 11.12
C ARG A 6 -11.48 14.69 12.59
N TRP A 7 -10.91 13.53 12.88
CA TRP A 7 -10.59 13.16 14.25
C TRP A 7 -9.52 14.11 14.81
N SER A 8 -9.68 14.52 16.06
CA SER A 8 -8.83 15.52 16.72
C SER A 8 -7.42 15.01 17.02
N GLU A 9 -7.25 13.70 17.16
CA GLU A 9 -5.98 13.06 17.52
C GLU A 9 -5.27 12.44 16.31
N ASN A 10 -5.63 12.87 15.09
CA ASN A 10 -4.87 12.49 13.90
C ASN A 10 -3.37 12.85 14.07
N PRO A 11 -2.45 12.01 13.56
CA PRO A 11 -2.67 10.82 12.72
C PRO A 11 -3.02 9.52 13.50
N ILE A 12 -3.85 8.66 12.90
CA ILE A 12 -4.23 7.33 13.44
C ILE A 12 -3.13 6.26 13.38
N LEU A 13 -2.07 6.49 12.58
CA LEU A 13 -0.91 5.62 12.46
C LEU A 13 0.31 6.47 12.06
N THR A 14 1.45 6.24 12.71
CA THR A 14 2.73 6.91 12.43
C THR A 14 3.84 5.87 12.24
N PRO A 15 4.93 6.21 11.53
CA PRO A 15 6.10 5.33 11.42
C PRO A 15 6.67 4.96 12.79
N SER A 16 7.15 3.73 12.94
CA SER A 16 7.87 3.29 14.13
C SER A 16 9.38 3.32 13.88
N PRO A 17 10.20 4.02 14.69
CA PRO A 17 11.65 3.98 14.55
C PRO A 17 12.25 2.60 14.86
N GLU A 18 11.54 1.79 15.65
CA GLU A 18 11.97 0.43 16.03
C GLU A 18 11.82 -0.58 14.87
N HIS A 19 10.92 -0.31 13.92
CA HIS A 19 10.67 -1.18 12.78
C HIS A 19 11.35 -0.63 11.53
N LEU A 20 12.56 -1.11 11.25
CA LEU A 20 13.42 -0.54 10.20
C LEU A 20 12.77 -0.49 8.80
N TRP A 21 11.84 -1.40 8.50
CA TRP A 21 11.17 -1.51 7.20
C TRP A 21 10.03 -0.49 7.00
N GLU A 22 9.58 0.20 8.05
CA GLU A 22 8.50 1.20 8.01
C GLU A 22 8.88 2.55 8.63
N LYS A 23 10.10 2.70 9.16
CA LYS A 23 10.53 3.86 9.95
C LYS A 23 10.46 5.23 9.23
N GLU A 24 10.47 5.26 7.90
CA GLU A 24 10.48 6.52 7.15
C GLU A 24 9.08 7.03 6.83
N ALA A 25 8.14 6.13 6.53
CA ALA A 25 6.76 6.50 6.20
C ALA A 25 5.79 5.31 6.28
N VAL A 26 4.57 5.59 6.76
CA VAL A 26 3.40 4.71 6.66
C VAL A 26 2.23 5.53 6.12
N TYR A 27 1.55 5.06 5.07
CA TYR A 27 0.55 5.83 4.35
C TYR A 27 -0.28 4.97 3.39
N ASN A 28 -1.23 5.59 2.68
CA ASN A 28 -2.08 5.00 1.64
C ASN A 28 -2.62 3.59 1.95
N PRO A 29 -3.29 3.37 3.09
CA PRO A 29 -3.79 2.04 3.43
C PRO A 29 -5.03 1.66 2.62
N GLY A 30 -5.14 0.36 2.34
CA GLY A 30 -6.41 -0.28 2.07
C GLY A 30 -7.15 -0.51 3.38
N ALA A 31 -8.41 -0.07 3.47
CA ALA A 31 -9.23 -0.23 4.66
C ALA A 31 -10.38 -1.21 4.43
N PHE A 32 -10.61 -2.13 5.37
CA PHE A 32 -11.73 -3.07 5.29
C PHE A 32 -12.32 -3.35 6.68
N ARG A 33 -13.65 -3.41 6.80
CA ARG A 33 -14.32 -3.78 8.06
C ARG A 33 -14.71 -5.25 8.02
N HIS A 34 -14.18 -6.04 8.96
CA HIS A 34 -14.45 -7.47 9.05
C HIS A 34 -14.60 -7.87 10.53
N GLU A 35 -15.62 -8.69 10.84
CA GLU A 35 -15.88 -9.21 12.20
C GLU A 35 -15.89 -8.12 13.29
N GLY A 36 -16.50 -6.97 12.97
CA GLY A 36 -16.60 -5.84 13.89
C GLY A 36 -15.35 -4.96 13.99
N LYS A 37 -14.21 -5.38 13.44
CA LYS A 37 -12.93 -4.65 13.46
C LYS A 37 -12.63 -3.96 12.14
N VAL A 38 -11.78 -2.94 12.18
CA VAL A 38 -11.24 -2.24 11.01
C VAL A 38 -9.82 -2.71 10.77
N TYR A 39 -9.54 -3.17 9.56
CA TYR A 39 -8.23 -3.62 9.09
C TYR A 39 -7.66 -2.52 8.20
N LEU A 40 -6.42 -2.11 8.46
CA LEU A 40 -5.63 -1.24 7.60
C LEU A 40 -4.43 -2.02 7.08
N LEU A 41 -4.49 -2.42 5.81
CA LEU A 41 -3.31 -2.90 5.09
C LEU A 41 -2.58 -1.66 4.57
N TYR A 42 -1.57 -1.20 5.30
CA TYR A 42 -0.88 0.06 5.03
C TYR A 42 0.39 -0.14 4.22
N ARG A 43 0.69 0.82 3.33
CA ARG A 43 1.98 0.91 2.66
C ARG A 43 3.00 1.50 3.63
N ALA A 44 4.19 0.92 3.65
CA ALA A 44 5.30 1.41 4.42
C ALA A 44 6.59 1.51 3.60
N VAL A 45 7.47 2.43 3.99
CA VAL A 45 8.82 2.59 3.46
C VAL A 45 9.77 2.75 4.64
N GLY A 46 10.87 2.01 4.64
CA GLY A 46 11.91 2.05 5.68
C GLY A 46 13.16 2.81 5.25
N GLU A 47 13.33 3.03 3.95
CA GLU A 47 14.52 3.58 3.35
C GLU A 47 14.19 4.23 2.00
N TYR A 48 14.67 5.45 1.75
CA TYR A 48 14.43 6.15 0.46
C TYR A 48 15.55 5.94 -0.57
N GLU A 49 16.73 5.50 -0.16
CA GLU A 49 17.87 5.34 -1.07
C GLU A 49 17.71 4.08 -1.94
N GLN A 50 17.65 2.91 -1.32
CA GLN A 50 17.36 1.67 -2.03
C GLN A 50 15.89 1.62 -2.45
N TYR A 51 15.01 2.23 -1.64
CA TYR A 51 13.57 2.25 -1.78
C TYR A 51 12.95 0.85 -1.89
N SER A 52 12.12 0.52 -0.91
CA SER A 52 11.26 -0.65 -0.99
C SER A 52 9.97 -0.35 -0.24
N SER A 53 8.87 -0.37 -0.99
CA SER A 53 7.53 -0.27 -0.41
C SER A 53 6.99 -1.66 -0.10
N ARG A 54 6.47 -1.81 1.11
CA ARG A 54 5.99 -3.08 1.69
C ARG A 54 4.62 -2.85 2.32
N PHE A 55 3.89 -3.93 2.62
CA PHE A 55 2.63 -3.83 3.37
C PHE A 55 2.80 -4.27 4.81
N GLY A 56 2.29 -3.44 5.71
CA GLY A 56 1.97 -3.81 7.08
C GLY A 56 0.48 -3.95 7.29
N LEU A 57 0.08 -4.64 8.36
CA LEU A 57 -1.31 -4.71 8.77
C LEU A 57 -1.46 -4.15 10.18
N ALA A 58 -2.46 -3.28 10.36
CA ALA A 58 -2.89 -2.81 11.66
C ALA A 58 -4.41 -3.01 11.82
N ILE A 59 -4.86 -3.32 13.03
CA ILE A 59 -6.26 -3.60 13.34
C ILE A 59 -6.74 -2.64 14.43
N SER A 60 -7.99 -2.19 14.31
CA SER A 60 -8.66 -1.34 15.29
C SER A 60 -10.06 -1.86 15.61
N GLU A 61 -10.48 -1.74 16.86
CA GLU A 61 -11.86 -2.05 17.27
C GLU A 61 -12.81 -0.85 17.13
N ASP A 62 -12.27 0.38 17.15
CA ASP A 62 -13.05 1.63 17.12
C ASP A 62 -12.85 2.47 15.84
N GLY A 63 -11.88 2.10 15.00
CA GLY A 63 -11.52 2.79 13.78
C GLY A 63 -10.61 4.01 13.99
N PHE A 64 -10.12 4.24 15.20
CA PHE A 64 -9.26 5.38 15.56
C PHE A 64 -7.92 4.93 16.14
N HIS A 65 -7.91 3.90 17.00
CA HIS A 65 -6.70 3.36 17.62
C HIS A 65 -6.31 2.05 16.95
N PHE A 66 -5.15 2.05 16.29
CA PHE A 66 -4.67 0.91 15.50
C PHE A 66 -3.47 0.24 16.15
N GLU A 67 -3.54 -1.09 16.27
CA GLU A 67 -2.46 -1.94 16.72
C GLU A 67 -1.86 -2.70 15.54
N ARG A 68 -0.52 -2.66 15.40
CA ARG A 68 0.18 -3.46 14.41
C ARG A 68 0.05 -4.94 14.75
N VAL A 69 -0.16 -5.76 13.73
CA VAL A 69 -0.33 -7.20 13.94
C VAL A 69 0.98 -7.99 13.94
N SER A 70 2.09 -7.34 13.55
CA SER A 70 3.41 -7.92 13.33
C SER A 70 4.49 -6.84 13.44
N GLU A 71 5.68 -7.21 13.91
CA GLU A 71 6.90 -6.38 13.87
C GLU A 71 7.55 -6.38 12.49
N GLU A 72 7.22 -7.38 11.65
CA GLU A 72 7.67 -7.54 10.26
C GLU A 72 6.55 -7.22 9.26
N PRO A 73 6.88 -6.88 7.98
CA PRO A 73 5.89 -6.70 6.95
C PRO A 73 5.02 -7.96 6.77
N VAL A 74 3.72 -7.78 6.49
CA VAL A 74 2.82 -8.90 6.12
C VAL A 74 2.92 -9.26 4.64
N PHE A 75 3.49 -8.37 3.82
CA PHE A 75 3.79 -8.61 2.41
C PHE A 75 4.93 -7.71 1.94
N GLU A 76 5.83 -8.27 1.14
CA GLU A 76 7.00 -7.58 0.60
C GLU A 76 7.14 -7.86 -0.91
N PRO A 77 7.97 -7.12 -1.66
CA PRO A 77 8.32 -7.44 -3.05
C PRO A 77 8.85 -8.87 -3.23
N GLY A 78 8.57 -9.52 -4.37
CA GLY A 78 9.10 -10.88 -4.59
C GLY A 78 8.92 -11.50 -5.97
N ALA A 79 8.12 -10.89 -6.85
CA ALA A 79 7.99 -11.28 -8.25
C ALA A 79 8.68 -10.26 -9.17
N ASP A 80 9.01 -10.66 -10.40
CA ASP A 80 9.70 -9.75 -11.34
C ASP A 80 8.95 -8.44 -11.61
N TYR A 81 7.63 -8.49 -11.56
CA TYR A 81 6.75 -7.34 -11.81
C TYR A 81 6.53 -6.44 -10.58
N ASP A 82 6.90 -6.89 -9.37
CA ASP A 82 6.73 -6.12 -8.12
C ASP A 82 8.02 -5.94 -7.30
N LYS A 83 9.17 -6.43 -7.79
CA LYS A 83 10.47 -6.39 -7.09
C LYS A 83 10.95 -4.98 -6.69
N GLY A 84 10.45 -3.94 -7.34
CA GLY A 84 10.74 -2.54 -7.03
C GLY A 84 9.87 -1.94 -5.92
N GLY A 85 8.80 -2.62 -5.51
CA GLY A 85 7.89 -2.13 -4.49
C GLY A 85 6.43 -2.56 -4.70
N CYS A 86 5.73 -2.71 -3.57
CA CYS A 86 4.31 -3.00 -3.49
C CYS A 86 3.59 -1.80 -2.88
N GLU A 87 2.67 -1.19 -3.61
CA GLU A 87 2.11 0.11 -3.25
C GLU A 87 0.59 0.13 -3.22
N ASP A 88 0.07 0.92 -2.29
CA ASP A 88 -1.32 1.38 -2.25
C ASP A 88 -2.34 0.24 -2.44
N PRO A 89 -2.48 -0.67 -1.48
CA PRO A 89 -3.38 -1.81 -1.62
C PRO A 89 -4.85 -1.36 -1.56
N ARG A 90 -5.72 -2.01 -2.34
CA ARG A 90 -7.17 -1.86 -2.27
C ARG A 90 -7.81 -3.22 -2.04
N ILE A 91 -8.68 -3.30 -1.04
CA ILE A 91 -9.22 -4.57 -0.52
C ILE A 91 -10.68 -4.71 -0.94
N VAL A 92 -11.00 -5.86 -1.52
CA VAL A 92 -12.37 -6.30 -1.77
C VAL A 92 -12.54 -7.71 -1.21
N LYS A 93 -13.70 -8.03 -0.63
CA LYS A 93 -14.05 -9.40 -0.25
C LYS A 93 -15.11 -9.93 -1.22
N ILE A 94 -14.81 -11.03 -1.91
CA ILE A 94 -15.76 -11.75 -2.77
C ILE A 94 -15.88 -13.18 -2.22
N ASN A 95 -17.10 -13.59 -1.89
CA ASN A 95 -17.36 -14.81 -1.11
C ASN A 95 -16.54 -14.78 0.21
N GLU A 96 -15.79 -15.84 0.51
CA GLU A 96 -14.94 -15.91 1.70
C GLU A 96 -13.50 -15.44 1.49
N GLN A 97 -13.17 -14.83 0.33
CA GLN A 97 -11.79 -14.47 0.00
C GLN A 97 -11.61 -12.95 -0.07
N PHE A 98 -10.52 -12.48 0.50
CA PHE A 98 -10.01 -11.12 0.25
C PHE A 98 -9.19 -11.12 -1.03
N LEU A 99 -9.51 -10.19 -1.92
CA LEU A 99 -8.76 -9.86 -3.12
C LEU A 99 -8.16 -8.47 -2.93
N ILE A 100 -6.87 -8.35 -3.21
CA ILE A 100 -6.14 -7.10 -3.02
C ILE A 100 -5.51 -6.71 -4.34
N THR A 101 -5.97 -5.60 -4.91
CA THR A 101 -5.25 -4.95 -6.00
C THR A 101 -4.20 -4.01 -5.44
N TYR A 102 -3.05 -3.92 -6.09
CA TYR A 102 -1.96 -3.05 -5.66
C TYR A 102 -1.14 -2.57 -6.85
N ALA A 103 -0.49 -1.42 -6.70
CA ALA A 103 0.51 -0.97 -7.67
C ALA A 103 1.80 -1.76 -7.45
N ALA A 104 2.17 -2.54 -8.46
CA ALA A 104 3.37 -3.34 -8.52
C ALA A 104 4.43 -2.60 -9.34
N LEU A 105 5.59 -2.35 -8.72
CA LEU A 105 6.71 -1.67 -9.38
C LEU A 105 7.73 -2.71 -9.87
N PRO A 106 8.04 -2.78 -11.18
CA PRO A 106 9.11 -3.66 -11.67
C PRO A 106 10.52 -3.20 -11.25
N GLN A 107 10.69 -1.92 -10.93
CA GLN A 107 11.94 -1.32 -10.46
C GLN A 107 11.65 -0.21 -9.44
N PRO A 108 12.53 0.02 -8.45
CA PRO A 108 12.33 1.07 -7.48
C PRO A 108 12.45 2.47 -8.14
N PRO A 109 11.82 3.52 -7.57
CA PRO A 109 11.94 4.89 -8.08
C PRO A 109 13.38 5.40 -8.22
N SER A 110 14.29 4.93 -7.36
CA SER A 110 15.73 5.24 -7.41
C SER A 110 16.42 4.74 -8.68
N TYR A 111 15.85 3.75 -9.37
CA TYR A 111 16.33 3.27 -10.68
C TYR A 111 16.15 4.31 -11.79
N TYR A 112 15.09 5.12 -11.71
CA TYR A 112 14.71 6.07 -12.75
C TYR A 112 15.26 7.50 -12.53
N GLY A 113 15.90 7.74 -11.39
CA GLY A 113 16.57 9.00 -11.10
C GLY A 113 16.84 9.22 -9.62
N ASP A 114 17.41 10.39 -9.30
CA ASP A 114 17.71 10.78 -7.92
C ASP A 114 16.42 11.05 -7.13
N PHE A 115 15.89 9.98 -6.54
CA PHE A 115 14.63 9.98 -5.81
C PHE A 115 14.69 10.86 -4.56
N ILE A 116 15.81 10.85 -3.84
CA ILE A 116 16.00 11.66 -2.63
C ILE A 116 15.98 13.15 -2.97
N LYS A 117 16.73 13.58 -3.99
CA LYS A 117 16.72 14.96 -4.45
C LYS A 117 15.34 15.37 -4.93
N ARG A 118 14.63 14.48 -5.63
CA ARG A 118 13.26 14.73 -6.09
C ARG A 118 12.28 14.88 -4.92
N ILE A 119 12.32 14.03 -3.90
CA ILE A 119 11.50 14.19 -2.70
C ILE A 119 11.80 15.54 -2.04
N LYS A 120 13.09 15.88 -1.88
CA LYS A 120 13.50 17.17 -1.27
C LYS A 120 12.98 18.37 -2.08
N SER A 121 12.94 18.30 -3.41
CA SER A 121 12.35 19.36 -4.22
C SER A 121 10.83 19.41 -4.11
N LEU A 122 10.16 18.25 -4.13
CA LEU A 122 8.69 18.16 -4.01
C LEU A 122 8.17 18.65 -2.66
N ARG A 123 8.95 18.49 -1.58
CA ARG A 123 8.62 19.06 -0.26
C ARG A 123 8.66 20.59 -0.25
N LYS A 124 9.43 21.22 -1.15
CA LYS A 124 9.51 22.68 -1.29
C LYS A 124 8.44 23.21 -2.24
N ASP A 125 8.19 22.48 -3.33
CA ASP A 125 7.16 22.79 -4.29
C ASP A 125 6.49 21.48 -4.78
N PRO A 126 5.27 21.18 -4.33
CA PRO A 126 4.58 19.93 -4.67
C PRO A 126 4.08 19.89 -6.12
N LEU A 127 4.15 21.00 -6.85
CA LEU A 127 3.74 21.08 -8.26
C LEU A 127 4.88 20.72 -9.22
N LEU A 128 6.11 20.52 -8.73
CA LEU A 128 7.21 20.07 -9.57
C LEU A 128 6.92 18.69 -10.18
N PRO A 129 7.46 18.39 -11.38
CA PRO A 129 7.30 17.07 -12.00
C PRO A 129 7.80 15.96 -11.09
N ARG A 130 7.10 14.83 -11.08
CA ARG A 130 7.53 13.62 -10.36
C ARG A 130 8.46 12.78 -11.25
N ILE A 131 9.24 11.90 -10.65
CA ILE A 131 9.89 10.81 -11.40
C ILE A 131 8.78 9.90 -11.89
N HIS A 132 8.75 9.63 -13.18
CA HIS A 132 7.85 8.63 -13.73
C HIS A 132 8.41 7.24 -13.40
N VAL A 133 7.59 6.43 -12.73
CA VAL A 133 7.93 5.07 -12.32
C VAL A 133 6.85 4.18 -12.93
N PRO A 134 7.15 3.41 -13.99
CA PRO A 134 6.20 2.46 -14.56
C PRO A 134 5.68 1.50 -13.50
N SER A 135 4.38 1.24 -13.52
CA SER A 135 3.72 0.30 -12.61
C SER A 135 2.70 -0.54 -13.34
N HIS A 136 2.32 -1.65 -12.71
CA HIS A 136 1.20 -2.48 -13.14
C HIS A 136 0.26 -2.73 -11.97
N THR A 137 -0.97 -3.17 -12.26
CA THR A 137 -1.86 -3.65 -11.21
C THR A 137 -1.57 -5.14 -10.94
N GLY A 138 -1.10 -5.44 -9.73
CA GLY A 138 -0.99 -6.79 -9.20
C GLY A 138 -2.25 -7.23 -8.47
N LEU A 139 -2.45 -8.55 -8.34
CA LEU A 139 -3.54 -9.15 -7.59
C LEU A 139 -2.99 -10.12 -6.54
N LEU A 140 -3.35 -9.88 -5.28
CA LEU A 140 -3.14 -10.81 -4.18
C LEU A 140 -4.46 -11.44 -3.76
N ARG A 141 -4.35 -12.64 -3.18
CA ARG A 141 -5.43 -13.34 -2.50
C ARG A 141 -5.06 -13.61 -1.05
N SER A 142 -6.02 -13.44 -0.15
CA SER A 142 -5.86 -13.76 1.27
C SER A 142 -7.17 -14.29 1.87
N GLN A 143 -7.05 -15.11 2.91
CA GLN A 143 -8.18 -15.55 3.73
C GLN A 143 -8.33 -14.70 5.01
N ASP A 144 -7.26 -14.05 5.45
CA ASP A 144 -7.16 -13.44 6.79
C ASP A 144 -6.48 -12.05 6.82
N LEU A 145 -6.07 -11.54 5.66
CA LEU A 145 -5.25 -10.33 5.48
C LEU A 145 -3.88 -10.37 6.19
N ARG A 146 -3.44 -11.54 6.65
CA ARG A 146 -2.13 -11.75 7.30
C ARG A 146 -1.17 -12.50 6.39
N ARG A 147 -1.69 -13.41 5.57
CA ARG A 147 -0.92 -14.16 4.58
C ARG A 147 -1.48 -13.92 3.19
N PHE A 148 -0.60 -13.71 2.23
CA PHE A 148 -0.97 -13.35 0.87
C PHE A 148 -0.34 -14.29 -0.13
N GLU A 149 -1.16 -14.70 -1.10
CA GLU A 149 -0.73 -15.39 -2.31
C GLU A 149 -0.69 -14.36 -3.44
N ARG A 150 0.44 -14.28 -4.16
CA ARG A 150 0.50 -13.55 -5.44
C ARG A 150 -0.25 -14.37 -6.48
N VAL A 151 -1.34 -13.81 -7.02
CA VAL A 151 -2.19 -14.49 -8.01
C VAL A 151 -1.69 -14.19 -9.42
N ALA A 152 -1.60 -12.89 -9.76
CA ALA A 152 -1.20 -12.45 -11.10
C ALA A 152 -0.85 -10.96 -11.14
N MET A 153 -0.18 -10.55 -12.20
CA MET A 153 -0.27 -9.19 -12.74
C MET A 153 -1.50 -9.14 -13.65
N ILE A 154 -2.44 -8.24 -13.38
CA ILE A 154 -3.74 -8.19 -14.06
C ILE A 154 -3.85 -7.07 -15.11
N THR A 155 -2.83 -6.23 -15.21
CA THR A 155 -2.65 -5.27 -16.30
C THR A 155 -1.80 -5.88 -17.43
N PRO A 156 -2.07 -5.57 -18.72
CA PRO A 156 -1.15 -5.89 -19.81
C PRO A 156 0.29 -5.37 -19.56
N PRO A 157 1.35 -6.12 -19.94
CA PRO A 157 2.74 -5.74 -19.63
C PRO A 157 3.21 -4.42 -20.26
N ASP A 158 2.56 -3.97 -21.32
CA ASP A 158 2.88 -2.75 -22.06
C ASP A 158 2.08 -1.53 -21.60
N VAL A 159 1.22 -1.70 -20.58
CA VAL A 159 0.39 -0.62 -20.02
C VAL A 159 0.93 -0.24 -18.65
N ASP A 160 1.26 1.05 -18.50
CA ASP A 160 1.46 1.66 -17.19
C ASP A 160 0.09 1.90 -16.54
N ASP A 161 -0.16 1.20 -15.45
CA ASP A 161 -1.42 1.20 -14.74
C ASP A 161 -1.19 1.16 -13.23
N ARG A 162 -2.09 1.83 -12.52
CA ARG A 162 -2.15 1.89 -11.06
C ARG A 162 -3.56 2.28 -10.66
N ASP A 163 -3.85 2.15 -9.37
CA ASP A 163 -5.17 2.48 -8.81
C ASP A 163 -6.32 1.59 -9.32
N GLY A 164 -6.01 0.40 -9.87
CA GLY A 164 -7.00 -0.60 -10.18
C GLY A 164 -7.79 -1.03 -8.95
N VAL A 165 -9.12 -1.11 -9.06
CA VAL A 165 -10.03 -1.54 -7.99
C VAL A 165 -11.04 -2.52 -8.57
N LEU A 166 -11.30 -3.61 -7.85
CA LEU A 166 -12.32 -4.59 -8.24
C LEU A 166 -13.71 -4.12 -7.79
N PHE A 167 -14.74 -4.46 -8.57
CA PHE A 167 -16.11 -4.39 -8.08
C PHE A 167 -16.31 -5.41 -6.94
N PRO A 168 -17.15 -5.11 -5.93
CA PRO A 168 -17.34 -5.99 -4.78
C PRO A 168 -18.16 -7.24 -5.05
N GLU A 169 -18.69 -7.36 -6.27
CA GLU A 169 -19.52 -8.47 -6.70
C GLU A 169 -19.33 -8.74 -8.20
N LYS A 170 -19.75 -9.92 -8.63
CA LYS A 170 -19.78 -10.26 -10.05
C LYS A 170 -20.91 -9.49 -10.72
N ILE A 171 -20.60 -8.80 -11.81
CA ILE A 171 -21.58 -8.12 -12.66
C ILE A 171 -21.94 -9.07 -13.81
N GLY A 172 -23.20 -9.51 -13.89
CA GLY A 172 -23.69 -10.42 -14.93
C GLY A 172 -25.13 -10.86 -14.71
#